data_AF-A0A6G7X1J8-F1
#
_entry.id   AF-A0A6G7X1J8-F1
#
_cell.length_a   1.000
_cell.length_b   1.000
_cell.length_c   1.000
_cell.angle_alpha   90.00
_cell.angle_beta   90.00
_cell.angle_gamma   90.00
#
_symmetry.space_group_name_H-M   'P 1'
#
loop_
_entity.id
_entity.type
_entity.pdbx_description
1 polymer ?
#
loop_
_entity_poly.entity_id
_entity_poly.type
_entity_poly.pdbx_seq_one_letter_code
_entity_poly.pdbx_strand_id
1 'polypeptide(L)'
;MRQGYDRFEVDQAIDELKREKDVLLRQAQINKKQIETLQEQCNVVKKRYQQLVGEIAVRERASEEMSRLALREANSIIDNARSNADMIVREAMSTSRQVLIEIARISNESHLLRDELKDKLEKLEEAIDGLELPDSPDLSLISDD
;
A
#
# COMPACT_ATOMS: atom_id res chain seq x y z
N MET A 1 -38.80 -51.11 -88.83
CA MET A 1 -39.48 -51.42 -87.55
C MET A 1 -39.04 -50.39 -86.54
N ARG A 2 -39.97 -49.63 -85.95
CA ARG A 2 -39.62 -48.67 -84.90
C ARG A 2 -39.21 -49.47 -83.66
N GLN A 3 -37.92 -49.43 -83.31
CA GLN A 3 -37.42 -49.89 -82.02
C GLN A 3 -37.99 -48.94 -80.96
N GLY A 4 -39.11 -49.33 -80.36
CA GLY A 4 -39.71 -48.62 -79.23
C GLY A 4 -39.20 -49.24 -77.93
N TYR A 5 -39.00 -48.40 -76.91
CA TYR A 5 -38.71 -48.86 -75.55
C TYR A 5 -39.92 -49.59 -74.96
N ASP A 6 -39.68 -50.61 -74.13
CA ASP A 6 -40.74 -51.25 -73.36
C ASP A 6 -41.32 -50.24 -72.37
N ARG A 7 -42.63 -50.01 -72.48
CA ARG A 7 -43.35 -49.06 -71.65
C ARG A 7 -43.25 -49.42 -70.16
N PHE A 8 -43.25 -50.69 -69.81
CA PHE A 8 -43.20 -51.12 -68.41
C PHE A 8 -41.82 -50.89 -67.79
N GLU A 9 -40.74 -51.14 -68.54
CA GLU A 9 -39.37 -50.85 -68.08
C GLU A 9 -39.14 -49.34 -67.93
N VAL A 10 -39.65 -48.54 -68.87
CA VAL A 10 -39.57 -47.07 -68.80
C VAL A 10 -40.36 -46.53 -67.61
N ASP A 11 -41.58 -47.03 -67.37
CA ASP A 11 -42.40 -46.60 -66.23
C ASP A 11 -41.71 -46.97 -64.89
N GLN A 12 -41.12 -48.17 -64.80
CA GLN A 12 -40.37 -48.60 -63.61
C GLN A 12 -39.13 -47.73 -63.35
N ALA A 13 -38.36 -47.41 -64.40
CA ALA A 13 -37.17 -46.55 -64.30
C ALA A 13 -37.56 -45.12 -63.90
N ILE A 14 -38.67 -44.59 -64.44
CA ILE A 14 -39.19 -43.27 -64.05
C ILE A 14 -39.59 -43.26 -62.56
N ASP A 15 -40.23 -44.31 -62.06
CA ASP A 15 -40.64 -44.38 -60.66
C ASP A 15 -39.46 -44.62 -59.70
N GLU A 16 -38.39 -45.28 -60.14
CA GLU A 16 -37.14 -45.36 -59.38
C GLU A 16 -36.43 -44.00 -59.33
N LEU A 17 -36.31 -43.30 -60.46
CA LEU A 17 -35.74 -41.94 -60.51
C LEU A 17 -36.54 -40.93 -59.67
N LYS A 18 -37.88 -41.02 -59.64
CA LYS A 18 -38.71 -40.20 -58.75
C LYS A 18 -38.40 -40.47 -57.28
N ARG A 19 -38.28 -41.74 -56.89
CA ARG A 19 -37.95 -42.13 -55.51
C ARG A 19 -36.58 -41.63 -55.10
N GLU A 20 -35.57 -41.79 -55.95
CA GLU A 20 -34.21 -41.30 -55.69
C GLU A 20 -34.18 -39.78 -55.56
N LYS A 21 -34.86 -39.07 -56.48
CA LYS A 21 -35.03 -37.62 -56.41
C LYS A 21 -35.66 -37.18 -55.08
N ASP A 22 -36.70 -37.86 -54.62
CA ASP A 22 -37.40 -37.51 -53.37
C ASP A 22 -36.52 -37.74 -52.12
N VAL A 23 -35.65 -38.76 -52.15
CA VAL A 23 -34.65 -39.00 -51.10
C VAL A 23 -33.60 -37.89 -51.11
N LEU A 24 -33.06 -37.55 -52.29
CA LEU A 24 -32.08 -36.47 -52.43
C LEU A 24 -32.66 -35.11 -51.99
N LEU A 25 -33.92 -34.82 -52.31
CA LEU A 25 -34.62 -33.60 -51.88
C LEU A 25 -34.73 -33.53 -50.35
N ARG A 26 -35.09 -34.64 -49.69
CA ARG A 26 -35.13 -34.71 -48.23
C ARG A 26 -33.76 -34.51 -47.60
N GLN A 27 -32.72 -35.15 -48.15
CA GLN A 27 -31.36 -34.99 -47.67
C GLN A 27 -30.87 -33.53 -47.83
N ALA A 28 -31.16 -32.90 -48.97
CA ALA A 28 -30.82 -31.51 -49.22
C ALA A 28 -31.50 -30.57 -48.21
N GLN A 29 -32.76 -30.82 -47.86
CA GLN A 29 -33.49 -30.04 -46.85
C GLN A 29 -32.88 -30.20 -45.46
N ILE A 30 -32.49 -31.41 -45.06
CA ILE A 30 -31.84 -31.68 -43.77
C ILE A 30 -30.48 -30.96 -43.71
N ASN A 31 -29.66 -31.12 -44.75
CA ASN A 31 -28.35 -30.47 -44.83
C ASN A 31 -28.49 -28.94 -44.78
N LYS A 32 -29.49 -28.38 -45.45
CA LYS A 32 -29.77 -26.93 -45.39
C LYS A 32 -30.07 -26.47 -43.97
N LYS A 33 -30.93 -27.18 -43.23
CA LYS A 33 -31.23 -26.87 -41.82
C LYS A 33 -30.00 -26.99 -40.91
N GLN A 34 -29.13 -27.97 -41.18
CA GLN A 34 -27.88 -28.13 -40.43
C GLN A 34 -26.93 -26.95 -40.69
N ILE A 35 -26.80 -26.52 -41.95
CA ILE A 35 -25.99 -25.35 -42.33
C ILE A 35 -26.52 -24.09 -41.64
N GLU A 36 -27.84 -23.87 -41.65
CA GLU A 36 -28.46 -22.71 -40.98
C GLU A 36 -28.17 -22.72 -39.47
N THR A 37 -28.34 -23.86 -38.81
CA THR A 37 -28.02 -24.02 -37.38
C THR A 37 -26.53 -23.75 -37.10
N LEU A 38 -25.63 -24.30 -37.91
CA LEU A 38 -24.18 -24.10 -37.75
C LEU A 38 -23.78 -22.64 -37.98
N GLN A 39 -24.40 -21.95 -38.93
CA GLN A 39 -24.17 -20.53 -39.16
C GLN A 39 -24.62 -19.69 -37.96
N GLU A 40 -25.75 -20.01 -37.36
CA GLU A 40 -26.22 -19.31 -36.16
C GLU A 40 -25.27 -19.53 -34.98
N GLN A 41 -24.84 -20.77 -34.74
CA GLN A 41 -23.84 -21.07 -33.71
C GLN A 41 -22.51 -20.32 -33.95
N CYS A 42 -22.03 -20.31 -35.19
CA CYS A 42 -20.82 -19.57 -35.57
C CYS A 42 -20.97 -18.07 -35.30
N ASN A 43 -22.14 -17.50 -35.59
CA ASN A 43 -22.41 -16.08 -35.34
C ASN A 43 -22.44 -15.76 -33.83
N VAL A 44 -23.01 -16.63 -33.01
CA VAL A 44 -22.98 -16.49 -31.54
C VAL A 44 -21.54 -16.53 -31.02
N VAL A 45 -20.75 -17.51 -31.45
CA VAL A 45 -19.34 -17.64 -31.05
C VAL A 45 -18.54 -16.41 -31.48
N LYS A 46 -18.75 -15.91 -32.71
CA LYS A 46 -18.07 -14.72 -33.22
C LYS A 46 -18.41 -13.47 -32.41
N LYS A 47 -19.68 -13.27 -32.06
CA LYS A 47 -20.10 -12.14 -31.20
C LYS A 47 -19.46 -12.23 -29.82
N ARG A 48 -19.46 -13.42 -29.20
CA ARG A 48 -18.84 -13.62 -27.88
C ARG A 48 -17.33 -13.39 -27.92
N TYR A 49 -16.67 -13.84 -28.98
CA TYR A 49 -15.23 -13.59 -29.18
C TYR A 49 -14.94 -12.09 -29.29
N GLN A 50 -15.70 -11.35 -30.09
CA GLN A 50 -15.53 -9.90 -30.21
C GLN A 50 -15.74 -9.17 -28.88
N GLN A 51 -16.74 -9.58 -28.11
CA GLN A 51 -16.97 -9.04 -26.76
C GLN A 51 -15.79 -9.34 -25.82
N LEU A 52 -15.30 -10.57 -25.82
CA LEU A 52 -14.17 -10.98 -24.98
C LEU A 52 -12.89 -10.20 -25.32
N VAL A 53 -12.60 -10.01 -26.61
CA VAL A 53 -11.45 -9.20 -27.06
C VAL A 53 -11.58 -7.76 -26.59
N GLY A 54 -12.78 -7.18 -26.69
CA GLY A 54 -13.04 -5.83 -26.17
C GLY A 54 -12.83 -5.73 -24.65
N GLU A 55 -13.30 -6.73 -23.90
CA GLU A 55 -13.13 -6.79 -22.45
C GLU A 55 -11.65 -6.92 -22.05
N ILE A 56 -10.89 -7.77 -22.72
CA ILE A 56 -9.45 -7.93 -22.49
C ILE A 56 -8.73 -6.60 -22.73
N ALA A 57 -9.00 -5.91 -23.84
CA ALA A 57 -8.39 -4.63 -24.15
C ALA A 57 -8.75 -3.51 -23.15
N VAL A 58 -9.93 -3.56 -22.52
CA VAL A 58 -10.29 -2.65 -21.43
C VAL A 58 -9.53 -3.00 -20.15
N ARG A 59 -9.45 -4.29 -19.81
CA ARG A 59 -8.72 -4.75 -18.63
C ARG A 59 -7.21 -4.46 -18.71
N GLU A 60 -6.60 -4.64 -19.89
CA GLU A 60 -5.19 -4.32 -20.12
C GLU A 60 -4.91 -2.83 -19.89
N ARG A 61 -5.72 -1.95 -20.49
CA ARG A 61 -5.59 -0.49 -20.29
C ARG A 61 -5.76 -0.09 -18.83
N ALA A 62 -6.74 -0.68 -18.13
CA ALA A 62 -6.95 -0.43 -16.71
C ALA A 62 -5.76 -0.92 -15.86
N SER A 63 -5.17 -2.06 -16.21
CA SER A 63 -4.00 -2.62 -15.51
C SER A 63 -2.74 -1.75 -15.70
N GLU A 64 -2.50 -1.27 -16.92
CA GLU A 64 -1.41 -0.33 -17.20
C GLU A 64 -1.59 0.99 -16.44
N GLU A 65 -2.80 1.54 -16.44
CA GLU A 65 -3.11 2.77 -15.73
C GLU A 65 -2.94 2.60 -14.21
N MET A 66 -3.42 1.48 -13.66
CA MET A 66 -3.25 1.16 -12.24
C MET A 66 -1.78 1.04 -11.86
N SER A 67 -0.97 0.39 -12.70
CA SER A 67 0.49 0.26 -12.47
C SER A 67 1.19 1.62 -12.50
N ARG A 68 0.82 2.49 -13.45
CA ARG A 68 1.35 3.86 -13.54
C ARG A 68 0.97 4.70 -12.33
N LEU A 69 -0.28 4.61 -11.87
CA LEU A 69 -0.76 5.33 -10.69
C LEU A 69 -0.08 4.82 -9.42
N ALA A 70 0.04 3.50 -9.26
CA ALA A 70 0.73 2.90 -8.13
C ALA A 70 2.19 3.35 -8.02
N LEU A 71 2.91 3.43 -9.15
CA LEU A 71 4.29 3.93 -9.16
C LEU A 71 4.38 5.42 -8.78
N ARG A 72 3.47 6.25 -9.28
CA ARG A 72 3.41 7.67 -8.91
C ARG A 72 3.13 7.84 -7.42
N GLU A 73 2.15 7.10 -6.90
CA GLU A 73 1.77 7.15 -5.50
C GLU A 73 2.90 6.65 -4.60
N ALA A 74 3.57 5.57 -4.97
CA ALA A 74 4.72 5.06 -4.25
C ALA A 74 5.85 6.11 -4.15
N ASN A 75 6.15 6.81 -5.25
CA ASN A 75 7.13 7.89 -5.25
C ASN A 75 6.69 9.04 -4.35
N SER A 76 5.43 9.47 -4.43
CA SER A 76 4.88 10.51 -3.54
C SER A 76 4.96 10.12 -2.06
N ILE A 77 4.70 8.85 -1.72
CA ILE A 77 4.83 8.33 -0.35
C ILE A 77 6.29 8.41 0.10
N ILE A 78 7.24 8.00 -0.73
CA ILE A 78 8.68 8.06 -0.42
C ILE A 78 9.12 9.51 -0.19
N ASP A 79 8.73 10.42 -1.07
CA ASP A 79 9.09 11.84 -0.97
C ASP A 79 8.50 12.48 0.29
N ASN A 80 7.24 12.18 0.61
CA ASN A 80 6.58 12.64 1.83
C ASN A 80 7.24 12.05 3.10
N ALA A 81 7.57 10.76 3.09
CA ALA A 81 8.24 10.10 4.20
C ALA A 81 9.62 10.72 4.45
N ARG A 82 10.37 11.03 3.39
CA ARG A 82 11.66 11.71 3.47
C ARG A 82 11.53 13.12 4.06
N SER A 83 10.59 13.92 3.55
CA SER A 83 10.32 15.27 4.05
C SER A 83 9.94 15.26 5.54
N ASN A 84 9.11 14.29 5.94
CA ASN A 84 8.72 14.12 7.33
C ASN A 84 9.90 13.71 8.21
N ALA A 85 10.75 12.79 7.76
CA ALA A 85 11.97 12.42 8.48
C ALA A 85 12.92 13.62 8.67
N ASP A 86 13.11 14.43 7.61
CA ASP A 86 13.92 15.64 7.68
C ASP A 86 13.33 16.69 8.65
N MET A 87 12.00 16.75 8.77
CA MET A 87 11.33 17.61 9.73
C MET A 87 11.55 17.13 11.17
N ILE A 88 11.36 15.83 11.44
CA ILE A 88 11.58 15.22 12.76
C ILE A 88 13.03 15.45 13.23
N VAL A 89 14.01 15.24 12.34
CA VAL A 89 15.43 15.47 12.68
C VAL A 89 15.68 16.94 13.03
N ARG A 90 15.15 17.88 12.24
CA ARG A 90 15.29 19.32 12.53
C ARG A 90 14.67 19.71 13.85
N GLU A 91 13.49 19.19 14.16
CA GLU A 91 12.80 19.43 15.43
C GLU A 91 13.61 18.85 16.60
N ALA A 92 14.05 17.60 16.51
CA ALA A 92 14.89 16.97 17.53
C ALA A 92 16.20 17.73 17.78
N MET A 93 16.85 18.23 16.73
CA MET A 93 18.03 19.08 16.86
C MET A 93 17.72 20.43 17.53
N SER A 94 16.56 21.02 17.23
CA SER A 94 16.12 22.26 17.88
C SER A 94 15.88 22.06 19.36
N THR A 95 15.15 21.01 19.73
CA THR A 95 14.89 20.63 21.13
C THR A 95 16.19 20.33 21.87
N SER A 96 17.12 19.59 21.23
CA SER A 96 18.44 19.31 21.83
C SER A 96 19.22 20.59 22.14
N ARG A 97 19.17 21.58 21.24
CA ARG A 97 19.78 22.90 21.49
C ARG A 97 19.13 23.63 22.66
N GLN A 98 17.81 23.59 22.77
CA GLN A 98 17.10 24.20 23.90
C GLN A 98 17.49 23.55 25.23
N VAL A 99 17.55 22.22 25.27
CA VAL A 99 17.99 21.48 26.47
C VAL A 99 19.42 21.86 26.86
N LEU A 100 20.34 21.97 25.90
CA LEU A 100 21.71 22.40 26.17
C LEU A 100 21.78 23.82 26.77
N ILE A 101 20.94 24.74 26.28
CA ILE A 101 20.85 26.10 26.83
C ILE A 101 20.33 26.06 28.27
N GLU A 102 19.31 25.24 28.57
CA GLU A 102 18.81 25.09 29.93
C GLU A 102 19.86 24.48 30.88
N ILE A 103 20.60 23.45 30.43
CA ILE A 103 21.69 22.86 31.22
C ILE A 103 22.76 23.93 31.53
N ALA A 104 23.15 24.74 30.55
CA ALA A 104 24.10 25.81 30.77
C ALA A 104 23.59 26.85 31.78
N ARG A 105 22.30 27.20 31.72
CA ARG A 105 21.66 28.11 32.69
C ARG A 105 21.69 27.54 34.11
N ILE A 106 21.26 26.28 34.28
CA ILE A 106 21.25 25.59 35.58
C ILE A 106 22.67 25.47 36.14
N SER A 107 23.67 25.18 35.30
CA SER A 107 25.07 25.12 35.73
C SER A 107 25.54 26.47 36.27
N ASN A 108 25.21 27.57 35.58
CA ASN A 108 25.57 28.91 36.03
C ASN A 108 24.87 29.29 37.34
N GLU A 109 23.58 29.03 37.45
CA GLU A 109 22.81 29.22 38.70
C GLU A 109 23.41 28.40 39.86
N SER A 110 23.85 27.17 39.59
CA SER A 110 24.49 26.30 40.60
C SER A 110 25.85 26.84 41.05
N HIS A 111 26.63 27.43 40.14
CA HIS A 111 27.90 28.08 40.49
C HIS A 111 27.67 29.31 41.38
N LEU A 112 26.70 30.17 41.01
CA LEU A 112 26.33 31.33 41.83
C LEU A 112 25.87 30.90 43.22
N LEU A 113 25.03 29.88 43.32
CA LEU A 113 24.56 29.35 44.61
C LEU A 113 25.71 28.81 45.46
N ARG A 114 26.67 28.08 44.85
CA ARG A 114 27.86 27.58 45.55
C ARG A 114 28.68 28.74 46.12
N ASP A 115 28.88 29.79 45.34
CA ASP A 115 29.67 30.94 45.76
C ASP A 115 28.95 31.73 46.87
N GLU A 116 27.63 31.87 46.78
CA GLU A 116 26.79 32.47 47.81
C GLU A 116 26.80 31.67 49.13
N LEU A 117 26.84 30.33 49.06
CA LEU A 117 27.00 29.46 50.23
C LEU A 117 28.39 29.59 50.86
N LYS A 118 29.45 29.74 50.06
CA LYS A 118 30.80 29.97 50.58
C LYS A 118 30.88 31.28 51.36
N ASP A 119 30.38 32.37 50.80
CA ASP A 119 30.33 33.67 51.49
C ASP A 119 29.57 33.59 52.81
N LYS A 120 28.44 32.87 52.84
CA LYS A 120 27.69 32.64 54.10
C LYS A 120 28.47 31.80 55.12
N LEU A 121 29.24 30.81 54.68
CA LEU A 121 30.08 30.00 55.56
C LEU A 121 31.24 30.81 56.13
N GLU A 122 31.92 31.62 55.32
CA GLU A 122 33.00 32.51 55.78
C GLU A 122 32.48 33.50 56.84
N LYS A 123 31.30 34.09 56.62
CA LYS A 123 30.65 34.95 57.63
C LYS A 123 30.30 34.22 58.92
N LEU A 124 29.90 32.95 58.84
CA LEU A 124 29.62 32.13 60.02
C LEU A 124 30.91 31.78 60.78
N GLU A 125 31.99 31.48 60.07
CA GLU A 125 33.32 31.24 60.64
C GLU A 125 33.82 32.48 61.38
N GLU A 126 33.74 33.65 60.74
CA GLU A 126 34.11 34.94 61.34
C GLU A 126 33.26 35.25 62.60
N ALA A 127 31.97 34.92 62.57
CA ALA A 127 31.10 35.06 63.73
C ALA A 127 31.44 34.09 64.87
N ILE A 128 31.94 32.89 64.57
CA ILE A 128 32.38 31.91 65.58
C ILE A 128 33.71 32.34 66.19
N ASP A 129 34.67 32.79 65.38
CA ASP A 129 35.97 33.27 65.88
C ASP A 129 35.83 34.51 66.78
N GLY A 130 34.81 35.33 66.53
CA GLY A 130 34.44 36.47 67.38
C GLY A 130 33.74 36.11 68.69
N LEU A 131 33.46 34.82 68.95
CA LEU A 131 32.89 34.39 70.23
C LEU A 131 33.99 34.38 71.30
N GLU A 132 33.96 35.37 72.18
CA GLU A 132 34.68 35.29 73.45
C GLU A 132 34.00 34.24 74.33
N LEU A 133 34.65 33.09 74.45
CA LEU A 133 34.25 32.05 75.38
C LEU A 133 34.64 32.47 76.80
N PRO A 134 33.75 32.35 77.79
CA PRO A 134 34.13 32.58 79.17
C PRO A 134 35.24 31.60 79.55
N ASP A 135 36.28 32.11 80.22
CA ASP A 135 37.35 31.27 80.75
C ASP A 135 36.76 30.13 81.57
N SER A 136 37.29 28.92 81.37
CA SER A 136 36.83 27.76 82.13
C SER A 136 36.95 28.06 83.63
N PRO A 137 35.89 27.84 84.43
CA PRO A 137 35.96 28.07 85.86
C PRO A 137 37.11 27.26 86.44
N ASP A 138 37.90 27.91 87.30
CA ASP A 138 39.10 27.33 87.87
C ASP A 138 38.74 26.01 88.58
N LEU A 139 39.31 24.90 88.11
CA LEU A 139 39.03 23.56 88.62
C LEU A 139 39.43 23.40 90.08
N SER A 140 40.19 24.36 90.63
CA SER A 140 40.51 24.49 92.06
C SER A 140 39.27 24.72 92.94
N LEU A 141 38.15 25.17 92.38
CA LEU A 141 36.87 25.33 93.08
C LEU A 141 35.98 24.07 93.05
N ILE A 142 36.39 23.02 92.31
CA ILE A 142 35.63 21.78 92.10
C ILE A 142 36.39 20.54 92.60
N SER A 143 37.69 20.66 92.93
CA SER A 143 38.34 19.68 93.81
C SER A 143 37.89 19.91 95.25
N ASP A 144 36.89 19.13 95.66
CA ASP A 144 36.43 18.99 97.05
C ASP A 144 37.60 18.60 97.97
N ASP A 145 37.82 19.35 99.05
CA ASP A 145 38.34 18.94 100.38
C ASP A 145 39.00 20.09 101.16
#